data_AF-A0A950TWR9-F1
#
_entry.id   AF-A0A950TWR9-F1
#
_cell.length_a   1.000
_cell.length_b   1.000
_cell.length_c   1.000
_cell.angle_alpha   90.00
_cell.angle_beta   90.00
_cell.angle_gamma   90.00
#
_symmetry.space_group_name_H-M   'P 1'
#
loop_
_entity.id
_entity.type
_entity.pdbx_description
1 polymer ?
#
loop_
_entity_poly.entity_id
_entity_poly.type
_entity_poly.pdbx_seq_one_letter_code
_entity_poly.pdbx_strand_id
1 'polypeptide(L)'
;DFVTDHLSSTDGDAGETPAFQSGVDVIIEMLANVNFARDFDVLKMFGRICVVGNRGSLDFNPRLVMGKDATVTGMALYNAPREAFDEIRREIYKGLSEGLLRPIVSRQFPLAQAAAAHHAVIEDKALGKIVLVP
;
A
#
# COMPACT_ATOMS: atom_id res chain seq x y z
N ASP A 1 -11.87 -10.66 -1.60
CA ASP A 1 -10.72 -9.73 -1.69
C ASP A 1 -9.74 -10.06 -0.59
N PHE A 2 -8.55 -10.54 -0.96
CA PHE A 2 -7.49 -10.84 -0.01
C PHE A 2 -6.58 -9.62 0.06
N VAL A 3 -6.46 -9.01 1.24
CA VAL A 3 -5.45 -7.99 1.53
C VAL A 3 -4.35 -8.71 2.31
N THR A 4 -3.18 -8.86 1.71
CA THR A 4 -2.00 -9.37 2.41
C THR A 4 -1.35 -8.25 3.20
N ASP A 5 -1.14 -8.49 4.48
CA ASP A 5 -0.27 -7.68 5.32
C ASP A 5 1.15 -8.25 5.24
N HIS A 6 2.05 -7.59 4.52
CA HIS A 6 3.46 -7.98 4.39
C HIS A 6 4.25 -7.95 5.72
N LEU A 7 3.60 -7.72 6.86
CA LEU A 7 4.23 -7.58 8.17
C LEU A 7 3.93 -8.73 9.15
N SER A 8 2.99 -9.63 8.84
CA SER A 8 2.71 -10.81 9.63
C SER A 8 3.78 -11.88 9.36
N SER A 9 4.53 -12.31 10.38
CA SER A 9 5.54 -13.38 10.26
C SER A 9 4.92 -14.77 10.01
N THR A 10 3.61 -14.82 9.84
CA THR A 10 2.82 -16.01 9.50
C THR A 10 2.49 -16.09 8.01
N ASP A 11 2.59 -14.96 7.30
CA ASP A 11 2.52 -14.92 5.84
C ASP A 11 3.96 -14.96 5.35
N GLY A 12 4.36 -16.08 4.73
CA GLY A 12 5.66 -16.20 4.08
C GLY A 12 5.82 -15.15 2.97
N ASP A 13 6.94 -15.20 2.23
CA ASP A 13 7.11 -14.37 1.03
C ASP A 13 5.85 -14.50 0.15
N ALA A 14 5.47 -13.49 -0.63
CA ALA A 14 4.14 -13.47 -1.27
C ALA A 14 3.81 -14.76 -2.09
N GLY A 15 4.83 -15.50 -2.54
CA GLY A 15 4.69 -16.82 -3.18
C GLY A 15 4.41 -18.03 -2.26
N GLU A 16 4.59 -17.91 -0.94
CA GLU A 16 4.37 -18.95 0.06
C GLU A 16 2.98 -18.87 0.72
N THR A 17 2.29 -17.75 0.59
CA THR A 17 0.95 -17.58 1.15
C THR A 17 -0.09 -18.26 0.24
N PRO A 18 -0.89 -19.24 0.72
CA PRO A 18 -1.78 -20.05 -0.12
C PRO A 18 -2.77 -19.25 -0.98
N ALA A 19 -3.14 -18.04 -0.54
CA ALA A 19 -4.01 -17.12 -1.27
C ALA A 19 -3.42 -16.65 -2.63
N PHE A 20 -2.10 -16.72 -2.81
CA PHE A 20 -1.40 -16.25 -4.03
C PHE A 20 -1.02 -17.38 -4.98
N GLN A 21 -1.43 -18.64 -4.71
CA GLN A 21 -1.16 -19.75 -5.63
C GLN A 21 -1.73 -19.52 -7.04
N SER A 22 -2.75 -18.66 -7.17
CA SER A 22 -3.32 -18.25 -8.46
C SER A 22 -2.87 -16.86 -8.95
N GLY A 23 -2.02 -16.17 -8.18
CA GLY A 23 -1.59 -14.79 -8.40
C GLY A 23 -2.65 -13.73 -8.08
N VAL A 24 -2.32 -12.46 -8.31
CA VAL A 24 -3.20 -11.30 -8.11
C VAL A 24 -3.32 -10.42 -9.37
N ASP A 25 -4.47 -9.77 -9.51
CA ASP A 25 -4.80 -8.89 -10.62
C ASP A 25 -4.29 -7.45 -10.39
N VAL A 26 -4.18 -7.03 -9.12
CA VAL A 26 -3.77 -5.68 -8.71
C VAL A 26 -2.83 -5.75 -7.50
N ILE A 27 -1.73 -5.02 -7.57
CA ILE A 27 -0.81 -4.78 -6.46
C ILE A 27 -0.77 -3.29 -6.15
N ILE A 28 -0.82 -2.96 -4.87
CA ILE A 28 -0.64 -1.60 -4.36
C ILE A 28 0.72 -1.55 -3.67
N GLU A 29 1.74 -1.05 -4.36
CA GLU A 29 3.14 -1.11 -3.94
C GLU A 29 3.52 0.09 -3.04
N MET A 30 3.98 -0.21 -1.84
CA MET A 30 4.29 0.75 -0.77
C MET A 30 5.80 0.94 -0.53
N LEU A 31 6.65 0.09 -1.10
CA LEU A 31 8.11 0.13 -0.95
C LEU A 31 8.82 -0.40 -2.20
N ALA A 32 8.62 0.28 -3.33
CA ALA A 32 9.07 -0.16 -4.66
C ALA A 32 10.58 -0.43 -4.76
N ASN A 33 11.43 0.33 -4.05
CA ASN A 33 12.87 0.08 -4.05
C ASN A 33 13.29 -1.25 -3.41
N VAL A 34 12.37 -1.97 -2.76
CA VAL A 34 12.62 -3.29 -2.15
C VAL A 34 11.83 -4.40 -2.84
N ASN A 35 10.54 -4.20 -3.11
CA ASN A 35 9.64 -5.29 -3.49
C ASN A 35 9.29 -5.36 -4.97
N PHE A 36 9.49 -4.28 -5.73
CA PHE A 36 8.89 -4.13 -7.06
C PHE A 36 9.23 -5.25 -8.07
N ALA A 37 10.43 -5.84 -7.99
CA ALA A 37 10.76 -6.99 -8.83
C ALA A 37 9.99 -8.27 -8.44
N ARG A 38 9.79 -8.50 -7.14
CA ARG A 38 9.08 -9.66 -6.57
C ARG A 38 7.57 -9.57 -6.78
N ASP A 39 7.03 -8.36 -6.91
CA ASP A 39 5.62 -8.16 -7.25
C ASP A 39 5.21 -8.95 -8.50
N PHE A 40 6.12 -9.12 -9.47
CA PHE A 40 5.87 -9.88 -10.71
C PHE A 40 5.79 -11.39 -10.52
N ASP A 41 6.32 -11.94 -9.43
CA ASP A 41 6.23 -13.37 -9.12
C ASP A 41 4.78 -13.76 -8.81
N VAL A 42 4.02 -12.86 -8.18
CA VAL A 42 2.62 -13.07 -7.82
C VAL A 42 1.64 -12.35 -8.74
N LEU A 43 2.09 -11.47 -9.63
CA LEU A 43 1.22 -10.79 -10.59
C LEU A 43 0.71 -11.75 -11.68
N LYS A 44 -0.59 -11.70 -11.97
CA LYS A 44 -1.20 -12.40 -13.12
C LYS A 44 -0.85 -11.73 -14.45
N MET A 45 -1.09 -12.45 -15.56
CA MET A 45 -1.11 -11.85 -16.89
C MET A 45 -2.10 -10.68 -16.94
N PHE A 46 -1.71 -9.59 -17.59
CA PHE A 46 -2.44 -8.31 -17.68
C PHE A 46 -2.69 -7.63 -16.33
N GLY A 47 -1.92 -8.01 -15.30
CA GLY A 47 -2.03 -7.44 -13.96
C GLY A 47 -1.57 -5.98 -13.89
N ARG A 48 -1.96 -5.31 -12.81
CA ARG A 48 -1.68 -3.89 -12.59
C ARG A 48 -0.90 -3.67 -11.31
N ILE A 49 0.15 -2.88 -11.36
CA ILE A 49 0.89 -2.42 -10.17
C ILE A 49 0.71 -0.90 -10.05
N CYS A 50 0.18 -0.45 -8.92
CA CYS A 50 0.09 0.96 -8.56
C CYS A 50 1.18 1.28 -7.54
N VAL A 51 2.22 2.00 -7.97
CA VAL A 51 3.33 2.42 -7.11
C VAL A 51 2.92 3.67 -6.34
N VAL A 52 2.85 3.54 -5.01
CA VAL A 52 2.46 4.61 -4.09
C VAL A 52 3.62 5.03 -3.19
N GLY A 53 4.47 4.08 -2.80
CA GLY A 53 5.58 4.33 -1.87
C GLY A 53 6.93 3.85 -2.40
N ASN A 54 7.96 4.67 -2.16
CA ASN A 54 9.33 4.41 -2.57
C ASN A 54 10.30 5.23 -1.70
N ARG A 55 11.42 4.64 -1.27
CA ARG A 55 12.44 5.29 -0.41
C ARG A 55 13.85 5.31 -1.02
N GLY A 56 14.01 4.92 -2.29
CA GLY A 56 15.31 4.90 -2.95
C GLY A 56 15.23 4.66 -4.45
N SER A 57 16.38 4.60 -5.11
CA SER A 57 16.46 4.15 -6.50
C SER A 57 16.48 2.62 -6.55
N LEU A 58 16.10 2.05 -7.69
CA LEU A 58 16.27 0.63 -7.99
C LEU A 58 16.81 0.43 -9.40
N ASP A 59 17.55 -0.66 -9.59
CA ASP A 59 17.81 -1.23 -10.90
C ASP A 59 16.68 -2.22 -11.22
N PHE A 60 16.10 -2.13 -12.42
CA PHE A 60 14.89 -2.85 -12.77
C PHE A 60 14.97 -3.41 -14.19
N ASN A 61 14.57 -4.66 -14.35
CA ASN A 61 14.48 -5.32 -15.65
C ASN A 61 13.08 -5.18 -16.26
N PRO A 62 12.87 -4.35 -17.31
CA PRO A 62 11.55 -4.13 -17.89
C PRO A 62 10.93 -5.36 -18.55
N ARG A 63 11.71 -6.43 -18.79
CA ARG A 63 11.17 -7.70 -19.30
C ARG A 63 10.15 -8.33 -18.35
N LEU A 64 10.20 -8.01 -17.05
CA LEU A 64 9.18 -8.45 -16.10
C LEU A 64 7.80 -7.88 -16.43
N VAL A 65 7.74 -6.59 -16.80
CA VAL A 65 6.50 -5.93 -17.25
C VAL A 65 5.99 -6.58 -18.54
N MET A 66 6.89 -6.77 -19.51
CA MET A 66 6.55 -7.40 -20.80
C MET A 66 6.06 -8.83 -20.62
N GLY A 67 6.73 -9.63 -19.78
CA GLY A 67 6.39 -11.03 -19.58
C GLY A 67 5.01 -11.25 -18.95
N LYS A 68 4.43 -10.22 -18.34
CA LYS A 68 3.09 -10.23 -17.76
C LYS A 68 2.09 -9.39 -18.55
N ASP A 69 2.49 -8.71 -19.63
CA ASP A 69 1.69 -7.65 -20.27
C ASP A 69 1.11 -6.67 -19.23
N ALA A 70 1.92 -6.33 -18.22
CA ALA A 70 1.46 -5.60 -17.05
C ALA A 70 1.34 -4.10 -17.30
N THR A 71 0.46 -3.45 -16.55
CA THR A 71 0.40 -1.99 -16.44
C THR A 71 1.02 -1.55 -15.13
N VAL A 72 2.01 -0.64 -15.20
CA VAL A 72 2.61 -0.01 -14.02
C VAL A 72 2.24 1.47 -14.01
N THR A 73 1.64 1.92 -12.93
CA THR A 73 1.22 3.32 -12.75
C THR A 73 1.79 3.87 -11.46
N GLY A 74 2.36 5.07 -11.50
CA GLY A 74 2.70 5.84 -10.30
C GLY A 74 1.49 6.63 -9.80
N MET A 75 1.24 6.63 -8.49
CA MET A 75 0.20 7.43 -7.86
C MET A 75 0.79 8.32 -6.78
N ALA A 76 0.55 9.61 -6.93
CA ALA A 76 0.70 10.59 -5.87
C ALA A 76 -0.64 11.30 -5.70
N LEU A 77 -1.23 11.22 -4.51
CA LEU A 77 -2.56 11.80 -4.23
C LEU A 77 -2.63 13.29 -4.59
N TYR A 78 -1.53 14.03 -4.45
CA TYR A 78 -1.45 15.46 -4.78
C TYR A 78 -1.58 15.77 -6.27
N ASN A 79 -1.41 14.78 -7.15
CA ASN A 79 -1.62 14.93 -8.59
C ASN A 79 -3.10 14.77 -8.97
N ALA A 80 -3.96 14.34 -8.04
CA ALA A 80 -5.38 14.22 -8.30
C ALA A 80 -5.97 15.61 -8.65
N PRO A 81 -6.82 15.69 -9.68
CA PRO A 81 -7.40 16.95 -10.10
C PRO A 81 -8.43 17.40 -9.05
N ARG A 82 -8.68 18.71 -8.93
CA ARG A 82 -9.43 19.26 -7.78
C ARG A 82 -10.85 18.71 -7.69
N GLU A 83 -11.48 18.51 -8.84
CA GLU A 83 -12.83 17.92 -8.95
C GLU A 83 -12.88 16.49 -8.42
N ALA A 84 -11.79 15.72 -8.49
CA ALA A 84 -11.74 14.35 -7.98
C ALA A 84 -11.79 14.30 -6.44
N PHE A 85 -11.39 15.36 -5.72
CA PHE A 85 -11.39 15.34 -4.25
C PHE A 85 -12.80 15.25 -3.66
N ASP A 86 -13.80 15.85 -4.31
CA ASP A 86 -15.19 15.75 -3.84
C ASP A 86 -15.72 14.33 -3.95
N GLU A 87 -15.37 13.65 -5.03
CA GLU A 87 -15.67 12.23 -5.22
C GLU A 87 -14.94 11.34 -4.22
N ILE A 88 -13.62 11.49 -4.10
CA ILE A 88 -12.81 10.75 -3.13
C ILE A 88 -13.38 10.90 -1.71
N ARG A 89 -13.71 12.14 -1.31
CA ARG A 89 -14.32 12.42 -0.02
C ARG A 89 -15.65 11.69 0.13
N ARG A 90 -16.54 11.82 -0.84
CA ARG A 90 -17.87 11.18 -0.83
C ARG A 90 -17.77 9.67 -0.65
N GLU A 91 -16.91 8.99 -1.41
CA GLU A 91 -16.76 7.54 -1.33
C GLU A 91 -16.14 7.10 0.00
N ILE A 92 -15.17 7.85 0.55
CA ILE A 92 -14.62 7.58 1.89
C ILE A 92 -15.72 7.70 2.96
N TYR A 93 -16.52 8.78 2.96
CA TYR A 93 -17.60 8.95 3.92
C TYR A 93 -18.65 7.86 3.81
N LYS A 94 -19.03 7.50 2.59
CA LYS A 94 -19.95 6.40 2.34
C LYS A 94 -19.41 5.10 2.95
N GLY A 95 -18.16 4.72 2.62
CA GLY A 95 -17.53 3.52 3.16
C GLY A 95 -17.41 3.51 4.68
N LEU A 96 -17.16 4.66 5.31
CA LEU A 96 -17.18 4.81 6.77
C LEU A 96 -18.58 4.62 7.35
N SER A 97 -19.59 5.26 6.75
CA SER A 97 -20.99 5.21 7.23
C SER A 97 -21.61 3.82 7.09
N GLU A 98 -21.22 3.07 6.05
CA GLU A 98 -21.67 1.70 5.79
C GLU A 98 -20.84 0.66 6.56
N GLY A 99 -19.80 1.09 7.30
CA GLY A 99 -18.93 0.19 8.07
C GLY A 99 -17.97 -0.66 7.21
N LEU A 100 -17.88 -0.38 5.90
CA LEU A 100 -16.93 -1.00 4.98
C LEU A 100 -15.49 -0.56 5.28
N LEU A 101 -15.32 0.70 5.66
CA LEU A 101 -14.04 1.26 6.10
C LEU A 101 -14.02 1.33 7.63
N ARG A 102 -13.05 0.64 8.24
CA ARG A 102 -12.82 0.64 9.69
C ARG A 102 -11.37 1.01 9.96
N PRO A 103 -11.03 2.32 10.06
CA PRO A 103 -9.67 2.76 10.30
C PRO A 103 -9.12 2.20 11.61
N ILE A 104 -7.94 1.60 11.55
CA ILE A 104 -7.23 1.10 12.73
C ILE A 104 -6.32 2.20 13.23
N VAL A 105 -6.57 2.71 14.44
CA VAL A 105 -5.66 3.62 15.14
C VAL A 105 -4.73 2.76 15.99
N SER A 106 -3.46 2.69 15.61
CA SER A 106 -2.48 1.85 16.28
C SER A 106 -1.96 2.50 17.55
N ARG A 107 -1.71 3.82 17.51
CA ARG A 107 -1.19 4.60 18.64
C ARG A 107 -1.73 6.03 18.62
N GLN A 108 -1.82 6.62 19.80
CA GLN A 108 -2.17 8.02 19.98
C GLN A 108 -1.05 8.70 20.79
N PHE A 109 -0.64 9.88 20.34
CA PHE A 109 0.32 10.71 21.07
C PHE A 109 -0.30 12.07 21.35
N PRO A 110 -0.09 12.68 22.52
CA PRO A 110 -0.39 14.10 22.70
C PRO A 110 0.31 14.94 21.63
N LEU A 111 -0.31 16.03 21.19
CA LEU A 111 0.29 16.94 20.20
C LEU A 111 1.67 17.45 20.64
N ALA A 112 1.85 17.65 21.95
CA ALA A 112 3.14 18.00 22.56
C ALA A 112 4.26 16.96 22.31
N GLN A 113 3.91 15.73 21.95
CA GLN A 113 4.83 14.63 21.66
C GLN A 113 4.95 14.32 20.16
N ALA A 114 4.64 15.28 19.28
CA ALA A 114 4.75 15.10 17.83
C ALA A 114 6.12 14.57 17.37
N ALA A 115 7.21 14.98 18.02
CA ALA A 115 8.54 14.46 17.72
C ALA A 115 8.64 12.94 17.96
N ALA A 116 8.15 12.46 19.11
CA ALA A 116 8.12 11.02 19.40
C ALA A 116 7.21 10.25 18.42
N ALA A 117 6.07 10.85 18.02
CA ALA A 117 5.20 10.27 17.00
C ALA A 117 5.92 10.15 15.64
N HIS A 118 6.73 11.12 15.24
CA HIS A 118 7.53 11.05 14.01
C HIS A 118 8.56 9.92 14.05
N HIS A 119 9.28 9.75 15.16
CA HIS A 119 10.21 8.63 15.34
C HIS A 119 9.48 7.29 15.21
N ALA A 120 8.34 7.14 15.88
CA ALA A 120 7.53 5.93 15.81
C ALA A 120 7.07 5.60 14.38
N VAL A 121 6.71 6.59 13.55
CA VAL A 121 6.33 6.35 12.14
C VAL A 121 7.48 5.76 11.31
N ILE A 122 8.73 6.11 11.63
CA ILE A 122 9.91 5.70 10.87
C ILE A 122 10.43 4.34 11.34
N GLU A 123 10.48 4.16 12.67
CA GLU A 123 11.15 3.04 13.33
C GLU A 123 10.23 1.81 13.49
N ASP A 124 8.93 2.02 13.66
CA ASP A 124 7.99 0.93 13.88
C ASP A 124 7.35 0.41 12.58
N LYS A 125 7.03 -0.89 12.56
CA LYS A 125 6.09 -1.45 11.59
C LYS A 125 4.72 -0.79 11.78
N ALA A 126 4.23 -0.11 10.74
CA ALA A 126 2.97 0.65 10.80
C ALA A 126 1.73 -0.28 10.80
N LEU A 127 1.38 -0.84 11.95
CA LEU A 127 0.19 -1.69 12.15
C LEU A 127 -1.10 -0.86 12.33
N GLY A 128 -1.28 0.17 11.51
CA GLY A 128 -2.37 1.14 11.62
C GLY A 128 -1.87 2.57 11.79
N LYS A 129 -2.80 3.51 11.88
CA LYS A 129 -2.51 4.94 11.88
C LYS A 129 -2.09 5.45 13.26
N ILE A 130 -0.99 6.21 13.29
CA ILE A 130 -0.62 7.03 14.44
C ILE A 130 -1.36 8.37 14.36
N VAL A 131 -2.03 8.75 15.46
CA VAL A 131 -2.84 9.97 15.56
C VAL A 131 -2.29 10.88 16.66
N LEU A 132 -2.27 12.19 16.40
CA LEU A 132 -2.00 13.20 17.42
C LEU A 132 -3.31 13.67 18.05
N VAL A 133 -3.37 13.64 19.38
CA VAL A 133 -4.51 14.15 20.16
C VAL A 133 -4.18 15.54 20.72
N PRO A 134 -5.08 16.53 20.59
CA PRO A 134 -4.86 17.89 21.09
C PRO A 134 -4.56 17.95 22.59
#